data_AF-B4JR02-F1
#
_entry.id   AF-B4JR02-F1
#
_cell.length_a   1.000
_cell.length_b   1.000
_cell.length_c   1.000
_cell.angle_alpha   90.00
_cell.angle_beta   90.00
_cell.angle_gamma   90.00
#
_symmetry.space_group_name_H-M   'P 1'
#
loop_
_entity.id
_entity.type
_entity.pdbx_description
1 polymer ?
#
loop_
_entity_poly.entity_id
_entity_poly.type
_entity_poly.pdbx_seq_one_letter_code
_entity_poly.pdbx_strand_id
1 'polypeptide(L)'
;MSHSWQLLLVVSLGLASSVACFVAGVYFQHSHATRLLHKLVQRDPYACYISPKIYKAFCFFDTEDGTAHRVQRIMKYGFPGLDDVRFYSDFVLSYDRRNRVAHWVCEHLQKSNVQGLRGVGRGRANYRSDWSVPSNFRSTLADYRHSGFDRGHLAAAANHRDKQSHCNETFLLTNIAPQIGQGFNSGAWNKLEIYVRELAQHFGSVYVCTGPLFKPRPQGGDKWNVEYQMIGSNMVAVPTHFFKVIMLESKLPLGKPYMEAYVLPNATLPEKLELRQFLCDIREIEHYAGLDFFQGIRRSDIFGSNYPNESQVFRDFN
;
A
#
# COMPACT_ATOMS: atom_id res chain seq x y z
N MET A 1 -58.26 18.32 -14.47
CA MET A 1 -57.07 17.78 -13.75
C MET A 1 -56.23 16.80 -14.58
N SER A 2 -56.52 16.47 -15.85
CA SER A 2 -55.79 15.45 -16.63
C SER A 2 -54.58 15.95 -17.44
N HIS A 3 -54.57 17.20 -17.91
CA HIS A 3 -53.50 17.70 -18.80
C HIS A 3 -52.16 17.97 -18.09
N SER A 4 -52.17 18.37 -16.82
CA SER A 4 -50.95 18.64 -16.06
C SER A 4 -50.13 17.36 -15.81
N TRP A 5 -50.80 16.22 -15.62
CA TRP A 5 -50.15 14.92 -15.43
C TRP A 5 -49.54 14.37 -16.72
N GLN A 6 -50.19 14.58 -17.86
CA GLN A 6 -49.66 14.15 -19.17
C GLN A 6 -48.38 14.91 -19.54
N LEU A 7 -48.33 16.23 -19.27
CA LEU A 7 -47.12 17.03 -19.52
C LEU A 7 -45.95 16.61 -18.62
N LEU A 8 -46.22 16.34 -17.34
CA LEU A 8 -45.21 15.85 -16.39
C LEU A 8 -44.66 14.48 -16.80
N LEU A 9 -45.50 13.59 -17.35
CA LEU A 9 -45.10 12.26 -17.79
C LEU A 9 -44.26 12.31 -19.08
N VAL A 10 -44.57 13.21 -20.00
CA VAL A 10 -43.77 13.40 -21.23
C VAL A 10 -42.40 14.01 -20.92
N VAL A 11 -42.35 15.00 -20.01
CA VAL A 11 -41.09 15.61 -19.59
C VAL A 11 -40.21 14.62 -18.81
N SER A 12 -40.80 13.81 -17.94
CA SER A 12 -40.04 12.80 -17.18
C SER A 12 -39.50 11.68 -18.07
N LEU A 13 -40.28 11.20 -19.05
CA LEU A 13 -39.83 10.22 -20.05
C LEU A 13 -38.73 10.79 -20.95
N GLY A 14 -38.85 12.06 -21.37
CA GLY A 14 -37.83 12.74 -22.18
C GLY A 14 -36.51 12.89 -21.43
N LEU A 15 -36.55 13.29 -20.15
CA LEU A 15 -35.37 13.37 -19.30
C LEU A 15 -34.74 11.99 -19.08
N ALA A 16 -35.54 10.97 -18.76
CA ALA A 16 -35.04 9.61 -18.57
C ALA A 16 -34.37 9.04 -19.84
N SER A 17 -34.96 9.28 -21.02
CA SER A 17 -34.38 8.84 -22.30
C SER A 17 -33.08 9.57 -22.63
N SER A 18 -33.02 10.88 -22.39
CA SER A 18 -31.79 11.66 -22.62
C SER A 18 -30.63 11.24 -21.72
N VAL A 19 -30.91 10.97 -20.44
CA VAL A 19 -29.93 10.45 -19.48
C VAL A 19 -29.47 9.05 -19.89
N ALA A 20 -30.39 8.16 -20.28
CA ALA A 20 -30.05 6.81 -20.72
C ALA A 20 -29.18 6.80 -21.99
N CYS A 21 -29.49 7.66 -22.97
CA CYS A 21 -28.69 7.80 -24.19
C CYS A 21 -27.30 8.40 -23.92
N PHE A 22 -27.21 9.37 -23.01
CA PHE A 22 -25.93 9.94 -22.59
C PHE A 22 -25.07 8.89 -21.88
N VAL A 23 -25.62 8.16 -20.91
CA VAL A 23 -24.93 7.08 -20.19
C VAL A 23 -24.49 5.97 -21.13
N ALA A 24 -25.35 5.55 -22.06
CA ALA A 24 -24.99 4.55 -23.07
C ALA A 24 -23.88 5.06 -24.00
N GLY A 25 -23.94 6.32 -24.43
CA GLY A 25 -22.90 6.95 -25.25
C GLY A 25 -21.53 6.97 -24.56
N VAL A 26 -21.50 7.36 -23.28
CA VAL A 26 -20.30 7.37 -22.44
C VAL A 26 -19.75 5.95 -22.25
N TYR A 27 -20.61 4.96 -21.97
CA TYR A 27 -20.22 3.57 -21.83
C TYR A 27 -19.57 3.00 -23.10
N PHE A 28 -20.17 3.24 -24.26
CA PHE A 28 -19.63 2.77 -25.53
C PHE A 28 -18.29 3.44 -25.87
N GLN A 29 -18.16 4.75 -25.60
CA GLN A 29 -16.93 5.49 -25.81
C GLN A 29 -15.80 4.98 -24.89
N HIS A 30 -16.10 4.66 -23.64
CA HIS A 30 -15.15 4.06 -22.68
C HIS A 30 -14.70 2.66 -23.11
N SER A 31 -15.66 1.76 -23.42
CA SER A 31 -15.36 0.39 -23.87
C SER A 31 -14.54 0.37 -25.16
N HIS A 32 -14.75 1.35 -26.04
CA HIS A 32 -13.96 1.53 -27.25
C HIS A 32 -12.53 2.00 -26.93
N ALA A 33 -12.37 2.98 -26.04
CA ALA A 33 -11.06 3.51 -25.62
C ALA A 33 -10.19 2.44 -24.93
N THR A 34 -10.76 1.63 -24.04
CA THR A 34 -10.04 0.55 -23.33
C THR A 34 -9.59 -0.55 -24.28
N ARG A 35 -10.39 -0.89 -25.31
CA ARG A 35 -10.01 -1.83 -26.37
C ARG A 35 -8.92 -1.28 -27.28
N LEU A 36 -8.97 0.01 -27.60
CA LEU A 36 -7.92 0.69 -28.34
C LEU A 36 -6.60 0.71 -27.55
N LEU A 37 -6.63 1.02 -26.26
CA LEU A 37 -5.44 1.02 -25.41
C LEU A 37 -4.80 -0.37 -25.35
N HIS A 38 -5.59 -1.44 -25.17
CA HIS A 38 -5.07 -2.80 -25.21
C HIS A 38 -4.40 -3.14 -26.54
N LYS A 39 -5.00 -2.74 -27.66
CA LYS A 39 -4.42 -2.93 -29.00
C LYS A 39 -3.15 -2.08 -29.19
N LEU A 40 -3.09 -0.89 -28.59
CA LEU A 40 -1.93 0.02 -28.65
C LEU A 40 -0.76 -0.53 -27.83
N VAL A 41 -1.03 -1.04 -26.63
CA VAL A 41 -0.04 -1.72 -25.76
C VAL A 41 0.51 -2.98 -26.42
N GLN A 42 -0.30 -3.70 -27.20
CA GLN A 42 0.15 -4.87 -27.95
C GLN A 42 0.97 -4.53 -29.20
N ARG A 43 0.84 -3.32 -29.74
CA ARG A 43 1.51 -2.88 -30.98
C ARG A 43 2.77 -2.04 -30.74
N ASP A 44 2.82 -1.28 -29.65
CA ASP A 44 3.90 -0.36 -29.36
C ASP A 44 4.40 -0.52 -27.91
N PRO A 45 5.67 -0.93 -27.70
CA PRO A 45 6.26 -1.04 -26.37
C PRO A 45 6.26 0.27 -25.57
N TYR A 46 6.31 1.44 -26.24
CA TYR A 46 6.26 2.74 -25.57
C TYR A 46 4.87 3.05 -25.00
N ALA A 47 3.82 2.44 -25.53
CA ALA A 47 2.46 2.55 -25.00
C ALA A 47 2.35 2.00 -23.56
N CYS A 48 3.20 1.03 -23.20
CA CYS A 48 3.32 0.52 -21.83
C CYS A 48 3.81 1.60 -20.85
N TYR A 49 4.70 2.50 -21.30
CA TYR A 49 5.28 3.56 -20.46
C TYR A 49 4.29 4.70 -20.17
N ILE A 50 3.42 5.01 -21.14
CA ILE A 50 2.38 6.04 -21.00
C ILE A 50 1.06 5.46 -20.49
N SER A 51 0.88 4.14 -20.51
CA SER A 51 -0.31 3.43 -20.05
C SER A 51 -0.78 3.92 -18.68
N PRO A 52 0.07 4.03 -17.63
CA PRO A 52 -0.39 4.55 -16.33
C PRO A 52 -0.95 5.98 -16.37
N LYS A 53 -0.37 6.86 -17.21
CA LYS A 53 -0.85 8.23 -17.40
C LYS A 53 -2.15 8.28 -18.21
N ILE A 54 -2.29 7.38 -19.19
CA ILE A 54 -3.49 7.21 -19.98
C ILE A 54 -4.62 6.60 -19.13
N TYR A 55 -4.31 5.60 -18.30
CA TYR A 55 -5.22 5.06 -17.30
C TYR A 55 -5.67 6.15 -16.33
N LYS A 56 -4.76 7.02 -15.87
CA LYS A 56 -5.11 8.19 -15.05
C LYS A 56 -6.03 9.17 -15.79
N ALA A 57 -5.79 9.41 -17.08
CA ALA A 57 -6.67 10.24 -17.92
C ALA A 57 -8.04 9.58 -18.17
N PHE A 58 -8.12 8.25 -18.28
CA PHE A 58 -9.37 7.51 -18.37
C PHE A 58 -10.09 7.40 -17.02
N CYS A 59 -9.37 7.37 -15.90
CA CYS A 59 -9.94 7.48 -14.56
C CYS A 59 -10.62 8.84 -14.30
N PHE A 60 -10.30 9.88 -15.10
CA PHE A 60 -10.96 11.19 -15.03
C PHE A 60 -12.32 11.22 -15.74
N PHE A 61 -12.57 10.31 -16.68
CA PHE A 61 -13.86 10.17 -17.37
C PHE A 61 -14.57 8.92 -16.83
N ASP A 62 -15.17 9.09 -15.64
CA ASP A 62 -16.04 8.16 -14.93
C ASP A 62 -15.71 6.66 -15.08
N THR A 63 -14.95 6.13 -14.11
CA THR A 63 -15.19 4.76 -13.69
C THR A 63 -16.43 4.77 -12.80
N GLU A 64 -17.56 4.29 -13.31
CA GLU A 64 -18.56 3.75 -12.40
C GLU A 64 -17.92 2.57 -11.64
N ASP A 65 -18.03 2.65 -10.31
CA ASP A 65 -18.20 1.52 -9.40
C ASP A 65 -16.94 0.81 -8.86
N GLY A 66 -16.26 1.45 -7.90
CA GLY A 66 -15.52 0.75 -6.84
C GLY A 66 -14.07 1.21 -6.60
N THR A 67 -13.23 1.23 -7.63
CA THR A 67 -11.77 1.42 -7.45
C THR A 67 -11.37 2.86 -7.16
N ALA A 68 -11.91 3.86 -7.88
CA ALA A 68 -11.66 5.27 -7.56
C ALA A 68 -12.14 5.63 -6.15
N HIS A 69 -13.33 5.15 -5.78
CA HIS A 69 -13.84 5.24 -4.41
C HIS A 69 -12.94 4.49 -3.43
N ARG A 70 -12.37 3.34 -3.79
CA ARG A 70 -11.47 2.57 -2.92
C ARG A 70 -10.15 3.29 -2.68
N VAL A 71 -9.53 3.87 -3.71
CA VAL A 71 -8.32 4.68 -3.58
C VAL A 71 -8.57 5.90 -2.70
N GLN A 72 -9.67 6.63 -2.91
CA GLN A 72 -10.06 7.75 -2.05
C GLN A 72 -10.25 7.32 -0.59
N ARG A 73 -10.84 6.14 -0.36
CA ARG A 73 -10.96 5.58 1.00
C ARG A 73 -9.61 5.21 1.58
N ILE A 74 -8.70 4.60 0.83
CA ILE A 74 -7.36 4.20 1.33
C ILE A 74 -6.53 5.44 1.65
N MET A 75 -6.55 6.42 0.75
CA MET A 75 -5.75 7.66 0.83
C MET A 75 -6.52 8.82 1.46
N LYS A 76 -7.54 8.53 2.28
CA LYS A 76 -8.40 9.53 2.95
C LYS A 76 -7.57 10.60 3.68
N TYR A 77 -6.44 10.19 4.24
CA TYR A 77 -5.58 11.03 5.07
C TYR A 77 -4.36 11.59 4.33
N GLY A 78 -4.30 11.44 3.01
CA GLY A 78 -3.21 11.95 2.19
C GLY A 78 -2.16 10.90 1.82
N PHE A 79 -1.21 11.34 1.00
CA PHE A 79 -0.13 10.51 0.47
C PHE A 79 1.16 10.77 1.25
N PRO A 80 1.86 9.73 1.76
CA PRO A 80 3.14 9.90 2.45
C PRO A 80 4.25 10.55 1.61
N GLY A 81 4.16 10.38 0.29
CA GLY A 81 5.02 10.96 -0.73
C GLY A 81 4.39 10.75 -2.10
N LEU A 82 4.89 11.39 -3.15
CA LEU A 82 4.27 11.35 -4.49
C LEU A 82 5.14 10.69 -5.56
N ASP A 83 6.27 10.11 -5.19
CA ASP A 83 7.20 9.46 -6.11
C ASP A 83 6.59 8.16 -6.67
N ASP A 84 6.54 8.03 -8.00
CA ASP A 84 6.11 6.84 -8.76
C ASP A 84 4.93 6.06 -8.13
N VAL A 85 3.84 6.77 -7.81
CA VAL A 85 2.65 6.20 -7.17
C VAL A 85 1.91 5.26 -8.11
N ARG A 86 1.53 4.09 -7.59
CA ARG A 86 0.74 3.05 -8.25
C ARG A 86 -0.51 2.71 -7.45
N PHE A 87 -1.59 2.49 -8.19
CA PHE A 87 -2.90 2.16 -7.65
C PHE A 87 -3.23 0.71 -7.98
N TYR A 88 -3.50 -0.07 -6.94
CA TYR A 88 -4.02 -1.43 -7.06
C TYR A 88 -5.48 -1.46 -6.62
N SER A 89 -6.13 -2.61 -6.75
CA SER A 89 -7.56 -2.74 -6.45
C SER A 89 -7.87 -2.44 -4.98
N ASP A 90 -6.94 -2.71 -4.07
CA ASP A 90 -7.21 -2.68 -2.63
C ASP A 90 -6.08 -2.11 -1.74
N PHE A 91 -5.03 -1.58 -2.36
CA PHE A 91 -3.92 -0.86 -1.71
C PHE A 91 -3.29 0.13 -2.70
N VAL A 92 -2.52 1.08 -2.17
CA VAL A 92 -1.78 2.07 -2.95
C VAL A 92 -0.33 2.01 -2.54
N LEU A 93 0.62 2.14 -3.46
CA LEU A 93 2.04 2.21 -3.10
C LEU A 93 2.78 3.26 -3.92
N SER A 94 3.91 3.70 -3.39
CA SER A 94 4.94 4.45 -4.10
C SER A 94 6.15 3.54 -4.34
N TYR A 95 6.68 3.50 -5.55
CA TYR A 95 7.75 2.57 -5.91
C TYR A 95 9.10 3.24 -6.12
N ASP A 96 10.12 2.72 -5.42
CA ASP A 96 11.49 3.15 -5.62
C ASP A 96 12.11 2.41 -6.81
N ARG A 97 12.22 3.09 -7.95
CA ARG A 97 12.83 2.53 -9.16
C ARG A 97 14.32 2.20 -8.99
N ARG A 98 15.04 2.91 -8.12
CA ARG A 98 16.46 2.71 -7.87
C ARG A 98 16.68 1.46 -7.02
N ASN A 99 15.92 1.33 -5.94
CA ASN A 99 16.07 0.23 -4.99
C ASN A 99 15.19 -0.99 -5.32
N ARG A 100 14.25 -0.85 -6.26
CA ARG A 100 13.34 -1.88 -6.77
C ARG A 100 12.43 -2.50 -5.71
N VAL A 101 12.15 -1.73 -4.66
CA VAL A 101 11.20 -1.99 -3.57
C VAL A 101 10.26 -0.79 -3.45
N ALA A 102 9.16 -0.88 -2.71
CA ALA A 102 8.32 0.28 -2.47
C ALA A 102 9.02 1.30 -1.56
N HIS A 103 8.75 2.60 -1.73
CA HIS A 103 8.99 3.59 -0.67
C HIS A 103 8.01 3.36 0.49
N TRP A 104 6.74 3.17 0.14
CA TRP A 104 5.66 2.92 1.09
C TRP A 104 4.48 2.24 0.40
N VAL A 105 3.67 1.55 1.19
CA VAL A 105 2.41 0.92 0.81
C VAL A 105 1.35 1.29 1.84
N CYS A 106 0.22 1.84 1.39
CA CYS A 106 -0.93 2.19 2.21
C CYS A 106 -2.08 1.20 1.99
N GLU A 107 -2.63 0.70 3.10
CA GLU A 107 -3.81 -0.17 3.13
C GLU A 107 -4.87 0.45 4.06
N HIS A 108 -6.14 0.21 3.76
CA HIS A 108 -7.27 0.52 4.66
C HIS A 108 -8.03 -0.77 4.96
N LEU A 109 -7.85 -1.28 6.17
CA LEU A 109 -8.49 -2.50 6.65
C LEU A 109 -9.81 -2.15 7.31
N GLN A 110 -10.86 -2.82 6.86
CA GLN A 110 -12.16 -2.81 7.52
C GLN A 110 -12.40 -4.17 8.13
N LYS A 111 -13.19 -4.23 9.21
CA LYS A 111 -13.54 -5.48 9.87
C LYS A 111 -14.06 -6.57 8.91
N SER A 112 -14.86 -6.17 7.92
CA SER A 112 -15.38 -7.06 6.86
C SER A 112 -14.25 -7.70 6.04
N ASN A 113 -13.24 -6.89 5.67
CA ASN A 113 -12.19 -7.27 4.74
C ASN A 113 -11.21 -8.28 5.36
N VAL A 114 -11.00 -8.16 6.67
CA VAL A 114 -10.12 -9.03 7.45
C VAL A 114 -10.73 -10.42 7.67
N GLN A 115 -12.04 -10.52 7.87
CA GLN A 115 -12.72 -11.80 8.01
C GLN A 115 -12.67 -12.61 6.69
N GLY A 116 -12.79 -11.89 5.57
CA GLY A 116 -12.59 -12.41 4.22
C GLY A 116 -13.70 -13.35 3.74
N LEU A 117 -13.76 -13.55 2.42
CA LEU A 117 -14.69 -14.51 1.83
C LEU A 117 -14.11 -15.94 1.85
N ARG A 118 -14.98 -16.93 2.07
CA ARG A 118 -14.60 -18.35 1.97
C ARG A 118 -14.04 -18.63 0.56
N GLY A 119 -12.92 -19.36 0.52
CA GLY A 119 -12.23 -19.70 -0.72
C GLY A 119 -11.25 -18.64 -1.23
N VAL A 120 -11.24 -17.40 -0.69
CA VAL A 120 -10.20 -16.41 -1.02
C VAL A 120 -8.98 -16.62 -0.14
N GLY A 121 -7.81 -16.73 -0.78
CA GLY A 121 -6.55 -16.88 -0.06
C GLY A 121 -5.32 -17.02 -0.94
N ARG A 122 -4.17 -17.01 -0.28
CA ARG A 122 -2.83 -17.04 -0.88
C ARG A 122 -2.53 -18.28 -1.74
N GLY A 123 -3.20 -19.41 -1.49
CA GLY A 123 -2.91 -20.68 -2.19
C GLY A 123 -3.17 -20.65 -3.70
N ARG A 124 -3.87 -19.62 -4.21
CA ARG A 124 -4.15 -19.41 -5.64
C ARG A 124 -3.37 -18.24 -6.24
N ALA A 125 -2.55 -17.56 -5.44
CA ALA A 125 -1.77 -16.41 -5.86
C ALA A 125 -0.32 -16.83 -6.14
N ASN A 126 0.27 -16.24 -7.17
CA ASN A 126 1.64 -16.53 -7.59
C ASN A 126 2.43 -15.23 -7.66
N TYR A 127 3.63 -15.24 -7.09
CA TYR A 127 4.56 -14.14 -7.23
C TYR A 127 4.88 -13.90 -8.71
N ARG A 128 4.81 -12.64 -9.13
CA ARG A 128 5.15 -12.24 -10.49
C ARG A 128 5.62 -10.80 -10.52
N SER A 129 6.46 -10.48 -11.49
CA SER A 129 6.85 -9.09 -11.73
C SER A 129 5.65 -8.26 -12.19
N ASP A 130 5.66 -6.98 -11.85
CA ASP A 130 4.63 -6.04 -12.29
C ASP A 130 5.01 -5.42 -13.64
N TRP A 131 4.27 -5.77 -14.69
CA TRP A 131 4.54 -5.34 -16.06
C TRP A 131 4.31 -3.84 -16.30
N SER A 132 3.64 -3.14 -15.38
CA SER A 132 3.47 -1.68 -15.45
C SER A 132 4.77 -0.91 -15.14
N VAL A 133 5.75 -1.56 -14.51
CA VAL A 133 7.08 -0.98 -14.25
C VAL A 133 7.96 -1.23 -15.47
N PRO A 134 8.67 -0.24 -16.04
CA PRO A 134 9.64 -0.51 -17.10
C PRO A 134 10.70 -1.54 -16.66
N SER A 135 11.12 -2.41 -17.58
CA SER A 135 11.94 -3.59 -17.26
C SER A 135 13.26 -3.25 -16.55
N ASN A 136 13.89 -2.12 -16.88
CA ASN A 136 15.13 -1.63 -16.26
C ASN A 136 14.99 -1.25 -14.77
N PHE A 137 13.77 -1.02 -14.30
CA PHE A 137 13.45 -0.65 -12.92
C PHE A 137 12.72 -1.74 -12.16
N ARG A 138 12.53 -2.92 -12.75
CA ARG A 138 11.65 -3.95 -12.21
C ARG A 138 12.44 -5.08 -11.56
N SER A 139 11.97 -5.55 -10.41
CA SER A 139 12.46 -6.80 -9.81
C SER A 139 11.81 -8.04 -10.46
N THR A 140 12.53 -9.15 -10.42
CA THR A 140 12.12 -10.44 -10.97
C THR A 140 12.25 -11.56 -9.95
N LEU A 141 11.58 -12.68 -10.20
CA LEU A 141 11.72 -13.86 -9.35
C LEU A 141 13.15 -14.39 -9.30
N ALA A 142 13.93 -14.17 -10.37
CA ALA A 142 15.33 -14.58 -10.43
C ALA A 142 16.18 -13.84 -9.38
N ASP A 143 15.84 -12.60 -9.04
CA ASP A 143 16.62 -11.80 -8.09
C ASP A 143 16.51 -12.33 -6.66
N TYR A 144 15.36 -12.90 -6.30
CA TYR A 144 15.11 -13.49 -4.98
C TYR A 144 15.58 -14.94 -4.88
N ARG A 145 15.69 -15.63 -6.02
CA ARG A 145 16.03 -17.06 -6.05
C ARG A 145 17.45 -17.27 -5.52
N HIS A 146 17.59 -18.14 -4.51
CA HIS A 146 18.87 -18.42 -3.83
C HIS A 146 19.56 -17.20 -3.20
N SER A 147 18.83 -16.10 -2.97
CA SER A 147 19.37 -14.88 -2.36
C SER A 147 19.59 -14.98 -0.84
N GLY A 148 18.95 -15.96 -0.18
CA GLY A 148 18.88 -16.04 1.29
C GLY A 148 17.76 -15.21 1.91
N PHE A 149 17.01 -14.44 1.10
CA PHE A 149 15.89 -13.62 1.55
C PHE A 149 14.54 -14.16 1.06
N ASP A 150 13.53 -14.01 1.91
CA ASP A 150 12.14 -14.22 1.54
C ASP A 150 11.61 -13.06 0.70
N ARG A 151 10.58 -13.38 -0.08
CA ARG A 151 9.72 -12.39 -0.75
C ARG A 151 8.72 -11.85 0.27
N GLY A 152 9.16 -10.89 1.08
CA GLY A 152 8.37 -10.27 2.13
C GLY A 152 7.33 -9.30 1.59
N HIS A 153 6.06 -9.47 1.97
CA HIS A 153 4.98 -8.57 1.57
C HIS A 153 5.00 -7.29 2.43
N LEU A 154 4.73 -6.14 1.81
CA LEU A 154 4.49 -4.89 2.53
C LEU A 154 2.99 -4.72 2.84
N ALA A 155 2.14 -4.78 1.82
CA ALA A 155 0.70 -5.06 1.97
C ALA A 155 0.49 -6.56 2.06
N ALA A 156 0.04 -7.03 3.23
CA ALA A 156 -0.02 -8.45 3.54
C ALA A 156 -1.20 -9.12 2.83
N ALA A 157 -0.97 -10.24 2.16
CA ALA A 157 -2.03 -10.99 1.44
C ALA A 157 -3.26 -11.32 2.31
N ALA A 158 -3.06 -11.48 3.63
CA ALA A 158 -4.13 -11.77 4.59
C ALA A 158 -5.06 -10.58 4.88
N ASN A 159 -4.67 -9.35 4.51
CA ASN A 159 -5.48 -8.15 4.65
C ASN A 159 -6.48 -7.97 3.47
N HIS A 160 -6.23 -8.66 2.36
CA HIS A 160 -6.90 -8.46 1.07
C HIS A 160 -7.74 -9.68 0.66
N ARG A 161 -8.69 -10.07 1.51
CA ARG A 161 -9.45 -11.34 1.37
C ARG A 161 -10.88 -11.20 0.85
N ASP A 162 -11.27 -10.01 0.41
CA ASP A 162 -12.59 -9.79 -0.18
C ASP A 162 -12.73 -10.36 -1.58
N LYS A 163 -11.69 -10.20 -2.40
CA LYS A 163 -11.65 -10.73 -3.77
C LYS A 163 -10.32 -11.40 -4.01
N GLN A 164 -10.33 -12.49 -4.78
CA GLN A 164 -9.08 -13.17 -5.14
C GLN A 164 -8.15 -12.26 -5.95
N SER A 165 -8.69 -11.31 -6.73
CA SER A 165 -7.90 -10.32 -7.45
C SER A 165 -7.10 -9.42 -6.50
N HIS A 166 -7.70 -8.95 -5.40
CA HIS A 166 -7.01 -8.12 -4.41
C HIS A 166 -5.85 -8.89 -3.80
N CYS A 167 -6.09 -10.14 -3.38
CA CYS A 167 -5.05 -11.02 -2.87
C CYS A 167 -3.94 -11.25 -3.90
N ASN A 168 -4.29 -11.52 -5.16
CA ASN A 168 -3.32 -11.77 -6.23
C ASN A 168 -2.41 -10.56 -6.50
N GLU A 169 -2.91 -9.34 -6.38
CA GLU A 169 -2.11 -8.12 -6.58
C GLU A 169 -1.04 -7.92 -5.50
N THR A 170 -1.27 -8.43 -4.28
CA THR A 170 -0.24 -8.38 -3.22
C THR A 170 1.01 -9.18 -3.56
N PHE A 171 0.91 -10.15 -4.48
CA PHE A 171 2.03 -10.98 -4.94
C PHE A 171 2.82 -10.34 -6.10
N LEU A 172 2.48 -9.11 -6.49
CA LEU A 172 3.29 -8.33 -7.43
C LEU A 172 4.59 -7.90 -6.75
N LEU A 173 5.72 -8.07 -7.43
CA LEU A 173 7.04 -7.77 -6.84
C LEU A 173 7.27 -6.28 -6.53
N THR A 174 6.38 -5.38 -6.97
CA THR A 174 6.35 -3.98 -6.51
C THR A 174 5.95 -3.82 -5.05
N ASN A 175 5.21 -4.79 -4.49
CA ASN A 175 4.81 -4.88 -3.09
C ASN A 175 5.78 -5.74 -2.25
N ILE A 176 6.87 -6.22 -2.85
CA ILE A 176 7.78 -7.18 -2.22
C ILE A 176 9.11 -6.53 -1.90
N ALA A 177 9.62 -6.78 -0.70
CA ALA A 177 10.97 -6.44 -0.29
C ALA A 177 11.72 -7.68 0.23
N PRO A 178 13.05 -7.77 0.06
CA PRO A 178 13.85 -8.83 0.65
C PRO A 178 13.76 -8.81 2.19
N GLN A 179 13.24 -9.88 2.78
CA GLN A 179 13.09 -10.01 4.22
C GLN A 179 13.83 -11.25 4.75
N ILE A 180 14.37 -11.17 5.95
CA ILE A 180 14.86 -12.35 6.67
C ILE A 180 13.67 -13.29 6.93
N GLY A 181 13.80 -14.56 6.56
CA GLY A 181 12.68 -15.50 6.60
C GLY A 181 12.30 -15.94 8.00
N GLN A 182 13.18 -16.71 8.64
CA GLN A 182 12.99 -17.23 9.99
C GLN A 182 13.20 -16.14 11.04
N GLY A 183 12.30 -16.05 12.02
CA GLY A 183 12.37 -15.07 13.12
C GLY A 183 11.87 -13.67 12.75
N PHE A 184 11.98 -13.24 11.49
CA PHE A 184 11.47 -11.95 11.03
C PHE A 184 10.16 -12.07 10.23
N ASN A 185 10.20 -12.37 8.92
CA ASN A 185 9.01 -12.42 8.04
C ASN A 185 7.94 -13.38 8.58
N SER A 186 8.33 -14.63 8.86
CA SER A 186 7.45 -15.65 9.44
C SER A 186 7.24 -15.53 10.96
N GLY A 187 7.95 -14.61 11.62
CA GLY A 187 7.98 -14.42 13.06
C GLY A 187 7.45 -13.05 13.48
N ALA A 188 8.36 -12.17 13.90
CA ALA A 188 8.04 -10.84 14.44
C ALA A 188 7.14 -9.99 13.52
N TRP A 189 7.44 -9.99 12.22
CA TRP A 189 6.71 -9.20 11.23
C TRP A 189 5.27 -9.71 11.09
N ASN A 190 5.08 -11.02 10.93
CA ASN A 190 3.75 -11.63 10.90
C ASN A 190 2.96 -11.40 12.21
N LYS A 191 3.62 -11.39 13.38
CA LYS A 191 2.96 -11.01 14.65
C LYS A 191 2.42 -9.58 14.60
N LEU A 192 3.20 -8.63 14.07
CA LEU A 192 2.75 -7.25 13.89
C LEU A 192 1.59 -7.16 12.88
N GLU A 193 1.62 -7.94 11.80
CA GLU A 193 0.51 -8.02 10.85
C GLU A 193 -0.78 -8.59 11.48
N ILE A 194 -0.67 -9.60 12.36
CA ILE A 194 -1.79 -10.13 13.13
C ILE A 194 -2.36 -9.04 14.03
N TYR A 195 -1.51 -8.31 14.76
CA TYR A 195 -1.92 -7.22 15.63
C TYR A 195 -2.71 -6.14 14.88
N VAL A 196 -2.27 -5.72 13.70
CA VAL A 196 -2.98 -4.75 12.84
C VAL A 196 -4.39 -5.25 12.47
N ARG A 197 -4.53 -6.55 12.18
CA ARG A 197 -5.83 -7.17 11.90
C ARG A 197 -6.73 -7.23 13.13
N GLU A 198 -6.18 -7.50 14.31
CA GLU A 198 -6.92 -7.46 15.58
C GLU A 198 -7.43 -6.04 15.88
N LEU A 199 -6.60 -5.01 15.65
CA LEU A 199 -7.02 -3.61 15.74
C LEU A 199 -8.18 -3.31 14.79
N ALA A 200 -8.13 -3.79 13.55
CA ALA A 200 -9.24 -3.64 12.60
C ALA A 200 -10.53 -4.33 13.07
N GLN A 201 -10.43 -5.48 13.74
CA GLN A 201 -11.59 -6.16 14.32
C GLN A 201 -12.19 -5.40 15.51
N HIS A 202 -11.35 -4.79 16.34
CA HIS A 202 -11.76 -4.07 17.55
C HIS A 202 -12.28 -2.65 17.26
N PHE A 203 -11.53 -1.88 16.47
CA PHE A 203 -11.84 -0.49 16.14
C PHE A 203 -12.75 -0.34 14.91
N GLY A 204 -12.80 -1.37 14.05
CA GLY A 204 -13.68 -1.44 12.87
C GLY A 204 -13.02 -0.96 11.58
N SER A 205 -12.13 0.02 11.69
CA SER A 205 -11.41 0.66 10.59
C SER A 205 -9.98 0.98 11.03
N VAL A 206 -8.99 0.56 10.24
CA VAL A 206 -7.56 0.80 10.48
C VAL A 206 -6.89 1.14 9.18
N TYR A 207 -6.06 2.17 9.20
CA TYR A 207 -5.19 2.52 8.08
C TYR A 207 -3.78 2.16 8.46
N VAL A 208 -3.04 1.63 7.51
CA VAL A 208 -1.66 1.21 7.75
C VAL A 208 -0.80 1.65 6.59
N CYS A 209 0.31 2.30 6.92
CA CYS A 209 1.38 2.61 5.97
C CYS A 209 2.59 1.77 6.33
N THR A 210 3.18 1.09 5.35
CA THR A 210 4.26 0.13 5.53
C THR A 210 5.35 0.35 4.51
N GLY A 211 6.61 0.31 4.93
CA GLY A 211 7.70 0.47 3.99
C GLY A 211 9.06 0.05 4.55
N PRO A 212 10.08 -0.02 3.68
CA PRO A 212 11.45 -0.27 4.08
C PRO A 212 12.10 0.98 4.68
N LEU A 213 13.17 0.78 5.45
CA LEU A 213 14.08 1.82 5.93
C LEU A 213 15.54 1.40 5.70
N PHE A 214 16.36 2.40 5.40
CA PHE A 214 17.81 2.28 5.23
C PHE A 214 18.51 3.13 6.31
N LYS A 215 18.63 2.55 7.51
CA LYS A 215 19.15 3.22 8.71
C LYS A 215 20.66 3.51 8.55
N PRO A 216 21.11 4.76 8.81
CA PRO A 216 22.52 5.07 8.85
C PRO A 216 23.18 4.49 10.11
N ARG A 217 24.46 4.10 9.99
CA ARG A 217 25.31 3.61 11.07
C ARG A 217 26.55 4.51 11.19
N PRO A 218 27.09 4.69 12.42
CA PRO A 218 28.30 5.48 12.59
C PRO A 218 29.51 4.75 11.99
N GLN A 219 30.34 5.47 11.25
CA GLN A 219 31.59 4.99 10.66
C GLN A 219 32.83 5.47 11.45
N GLY A 220 32.64 5.82 12.73
CA GLY A 220 33.65 6.41 13.61
C GLY A 220 33.72 7.95 13.50
N GLY A 221 33.95 8.62 14.62
CA GLY A 221 33.87 10.09 14.72
C GLY A 221 32.46 10.60 14.39
N ASP A 222 32.37 11.74 13.70
CA ASP A 222 31.10 12.37 13.30
C ASP A 222 30.56 11.91 11.93
N LYS A 223 31.10 10.80 11.38
CA LYS A 223 30.73 10.30 10.04
C LYS A 223 29.71 9.18 10.14
N TRP A 224 28.73 9.22 9.24
CA TRP A 224 27.66 8.25 9.13
C TRP A 224 27.63 7.64 7.73
N ASN A 225 27.37 6.34 7.63
CA ASN A 225 27.20 5.63 6.37
C ASN A 225 25.88 4.87 6.36
N VAL A 226 25.35 4.61 5.17
CA VAL A 226 24.20 3.71 4.98
C VAL A 226 24.70 2.52 4.18
N GLU A 227 24.67 1.34 4.79
CA GLU A 227 25.14 0.10 4.18
C GLU A 227 24.04 -0.95 4.20
N TYR A 228 23.76 -1.51 3.04
CA TYR A 228 22.76 -2.55 2.82
C TYR A 228 23.17 -3.43 1.63
N GLN A 229 22.72 -4.69 1.65
CA GLN A 229 22.97 -5.63 0.56
C GLN A 229 22.05 -5.35 -0.62
N MET A 230 22.47 -5.78 -1.81
CA MET A 230 21.62 -5.85 -3.00
C MET A 230 21.63 -7.27 -3.55
N ILE A 231 20.48 -7.77 -3.97
CA ILE A 231 20.32 -9.15 -4.46
C ILE A 231 19.94 -9.19 -5.94
N GLY A 232 20.36 -10.27 -6.60
CA GLY A 232 20.05 -10.53 -8.01
C GLY A 232 20.78 -9.63 -9.00
N SER A 233 20.67 -9.96 -10.28
CA SER A 233 21.23 -9.17 -11.37
C SER A 233 20.61 -7.79 -11.48
N ASN A 234 19.36 -7.63 -11.01
CA ASN A 234 18.70 -6.34 -10.99
C ASN A 234 19.04 -5.52 -9.74
N MET A 235 19.94 -5.94 -8.85
CA MET A 235 20.37 -5.11 -7.70
C MET A 235 19.17 -4.63 -6.85
N VAL A 236 18.33 -5.56 -6.40
CA VAL A 236 17.19 -5.25 -5.51
C VAL A 236 17.72 -4.98 -4.12
N ALA A 237 17.43 -3.82 -3.55
CA ALA A 237 17.94 -3.43 -2.24
C ALA A 237 17.32 -4.29 -1.13
N VAL A 238 18.15 -4.72 -0.18
CA VAL A 238 17.74 -5.38 1.06
C VAL A 238 17.59 -4.32 2.15
N PRO A 239 16.38 -3.98 2.60
CA PRO A 239 16.19 -2.98 3.65
C PRO A 239 16.88 -3.39 4.95
N THR A 240 17.43 -2.42 5.66
CA THR A 240 18.00 -2.65 7.00
C THR A 240 16.91 -2.86 8.05
N HIS A 241 15.78 -2.16 7.88
CA HIS A 241 14.64 -2.15 8.78
C HIS A 241 13.35 -2.05 7.97
N PHE A 242 12.23 -2.31 8.61
CA PHE A 242 10.90 -2.03 8.09
C PHE A 242 10.10 -1.24 9.11
N PHE A 243 9.26 -0.35 8.61
CA PHE A 243 8.35 0.43 9.43
C PHE A 243 6.89 0.06 9.17
N LYS A 244 6.05 0.27 10.17
CA LYS A 244 4.60 0.27 10.03
C LYS A 244 4.00 1.39 10.87
N VAL A 245 3.34 2.35 10.21
CA VAL A 245 2.55 3.41 10.85
C VAL A 245 1.09 2.98 10.81
N ILE A 246 0.46 2.90 11.98
CA ILE A 246 -0.91 2.44 12.17
C ILE A 246 -1.76 3.62 12.62
N MET A 247 -2.93 3.76 11.98
CA MET A 247 -3.95 4.75 12.33
C MET A 247 -5.23 4.09 12.76
N LEU A 248 -5.78 4.57 13.88
CA LEU A 248 -7.08 4.19 14.38
C LEU A 248 -8.02 5.41 14.27
N GLU A 249 -9.14 5.26 13.57
CA GLU A 249 -10.15 6.31 13.51
C GLU A 249 -10.87 6.44 14.86
N SER A 250 -11.08 7.67 15.31
CA SER A 250 -11.90 7.93 16.49
C SER A 250 -13.37 7.66 16.18
N LYS A 251 -14.07 7.03 17.12
CA LYS A 251 -15.53 6.85 17.06
C LYS A 251 -16.29 8.08 17.54
N LEU A 252 -15.60 9.06 18.15
CA LEU A 252 -16.21 10.29 18.64
C LEU A 252 -16.39 11.30 17.50
N PRO A 253 -17.51 12.04 17.44
CA PRO A 253 -17.66 13.16 16.53
C PRO A 253 -16.50 14.15 16.69
N LEU A 254 -15.85 14.54 15.59
CA LEU A 254 -14.66 15.43 15.54
C LEU A 254 -13.40 14.88 16.21
N GLY A 255 -13.38 13.61 16.64
CA GLY A 255 -12.20 13.00 17.20
C GLY A 255 -11.07 12.89 16.17
N LYS A 256 -9.87 13.37 16.53
CA LYS A 256 -8.67 13.15 15.73
C LYS A 256 -8.29 11.66 15.73
N PRO A 257 -7.77 11.12 14.62
CA PRO A 257 -7.30 9.74 14.60
C PRO A 257 -6.12 9.57 15.56
N TYR A 258 -6.03 8.41 16.21
CA TYR A 258 -4.87 8.02 17.00
C TYR A 258 -3.86 7.30 16.11
N MET A 259 -2.57 7.55 16.34
CA MET A 259 -1.49 6.98 15.57
C MET A 259 -0.42 6.34 16.45
N GLU A 260 0.06 5.18 16.02
CA GLU A 260 1.25 4.55 16.57
C GLU A 260 2.10 3.94 15.47
N ALA A 261 3.39 3.78 15.74
CA ALA A 261 4.30 3.27 14.74
C ALA A 261 5.33 2.31 15.32
N TYR A 262 5.76 1.40 14.46
CA TYR A 262 6.70 0.35 14.76
C TYR A 262 7.85 0.38 13.75
N VAL A 263 9.07 0.16 14.23
CA VAL A 263 10.25 -0.07 13.38
C VAL A 263 10.95 -1.33 13.86
N LEU A 264 11.11 -2.29 12.95
CA LEU A 264 11.76 -3.57 13.25
C LEU A 264 13.00 -3.74 12.36
N PRO A 265 14.13 -4.24 12.90
CA PRO A 265 15.30 -4.59 12.10
C PRO A 265 15.00 -5.80 11.21
N ASN A 266 15.50 -5.78 9.99
CA ASN A 266 15.43 -6.92 9.06
C ASN A 266 16.47 -7.98 9.44
N ALA A 267 16.26 -8.61 10.60
CA ALA A 267 17.18 -9.55 11.23
C ALA A 267 16.40 -10.66 11.94
N THR A 268 17.03 -11.80 12.22
CA THR A 268 16.41 -12.87 13.00
C THR A 268 16.13 -12.37 14.42
N LEU A 269 14.85 -12.33 14.80
CA LEU A 269 14.42 -11.87 16.13
C LEU A 269 13.99 -13.04 17.04
N PRO A 270 14.16 -12.92 18.37
CA PRO A 270 13.76 -13.95 19.32
C PRO A 270 12.26 -14.25 19.28
N GLU A 271 11.87 -15.50 19.48
CA GLU A 271 10.45 -15.88 19.43
C GLU A 271 9.62 -15.19 20.54
N LYS A 272 10.19 -15.01 21.73
CA LYS A 272 9.53 -14.37 22.89
C LYS A 272 9.77 -12.86 22.97
N LEU A 273 9.61 -12.15 21.85
CA LEU A 273 9.65 -10.68 21.82
C LEU A 273 8.26 -10.07 22.09
N GLU A 274 8.23 -8.92 22.75
CA GLU A 274 7.02 -8.09 22.87
C GLU A 274 7.04 -6.98 21.82
N LEU A 275 5.95 -6.85 21.04
CA LEU A 275 5.87 -5.82 19.97
C LEU A 275 6.08 -4.40 20.50
N ARG A 276 5.72 -4.14 21.77
CA ARG A 276 5.87 -2.83 22.42
C ARG A 276 7.31 -2.31 22.42
N GLN A 277 8.30 -3.21 22.38
CA GLN A 277 9.72 -2.85 22.34
C GLN A 277 10.12 -2.18 21.01
N PHE A 278 9.33 -2.37 19.95
CA PHE A 278 9.58 -1.79 18.63
C PHE A 278 8.76 -0.53 18.36
N LEU A 279 8.02 -0.02 19.35
CA LEU A 279 7.33 1.25 19.25
C LEU A 279 8.34 2.38 19.04
N CYS A 280 8.01 3.29 18.14
CA CYS A 280 8.83 4.47 17.84
C CYS A 280 7.95 5.70 17.65
N ASP A 281 8.59 6.87 17.63
CA ASP A 281 7.93 8.10 17.24
C ASP A 281 7.79 8.16 15.71
N ILE A 282 6.61 8.56 15.24
CA ILE A 282 6.32 8.71 13.81
C ILE A 282 7.28 9.71 13.16
N ARG A 283 7.72 10.75 13.90
CA ARG A 283 8.70 11.75 13.43
C ARG A 283 10.01 11.13 12.99
N GLU A 284 10.42 10.03 13.62
CA GLU A 284 11.65 9.35 13.23
C GLU A 284 11.48 8.64 11.90
N ILE A 285 10.34 7.99 11.69
CA ILE A 285 10.04 7.38 10.39
C ILE A 285 9.94 8.47 9.32
N GLU A 286 9.27 9.59 9.61
CA GLU A 286 9.19 10.75 8.69
C GLU A 286 10.59 11.22 8.29
N HIS A 287 11.49 11.37 9.29
CA HIS A 287 12.87 11.80 9.09
C HIS A 287 13.70 10.82 8.25
N TYR A 288 13.70 9.53 8.60
CA TYR A 288 14.56 8.54 7.94
C TYR A 288 13.98 7.99 6.63
N ALA A 289 12.66 7.98 6.47
CA ALA A 289 12.01 7.58 5.21
C ALA A 289 11.90 8.74 4.22
N GLY A 290 11.98 10.00 4.68
CA GLY A 290 11.69 11.17 3.87
C GLY A 290 10.22 11.25 3.47
N LEU A 291 9.31 10.85 4.36
CA LEU A 291 7.87 10.80 4.13
C LEU A 291 7.14 11.72 5.11
N ASP A 292 5.94 12.16 4.74
CA ASP A 292 5.08 12.98 5.58
C ASP A 292 3.77 12.22 5.86
N PHE A 293 3.61 11.72 7.08
CA PHE A 293 2.37 11.03 7.43
C PHE A 293 1.33 12.04 7.93
N PHE A 294 0.07 11.61 7.87
CA PHE A 294 -1.05 12.46 8.21
C PHE A 294 -1.00 12.99 9.65
N GLN A 295 -1.69 14.11 9.87
CA GLN A 295 -1.80 14.74 11.18
C GLN A 295 -2.87 14.03 12.03
N GLY A 296 -2.50 13.61 13.24
CA GLY A 296 -3.34 12.89 14.19
C GLY A 296 -2.81 13.05 15.61
N ILE A 297 -3.49 12.44 16.58
CA ILE A 297 -2.96 12.33 17.94
C ILE A 297 -1.92 11.21 17.93
N ARG A 298 -0.65 11.56 18.09
CA ARG A 298 0.43 10.59 18.11
C ARG A 298 0.48 9.96 19.50
N ARG A 299 0.84 8.68 19.58
CA ARG A 299 1.04 7.99 20.86
C ARG A 299 1.95 8.76 21.82
N SER A 300 3.00 9.38 21.28
CA SER A 300 3.94 10.26 21.99
C SER A 300 3.27 11.45 22.68
N ASP A 301 2.17 11.96 22.13
CA ASP A 301 1.46 13.13 22.67
C ASP A 301 0.68 12.77 23.94
N ILE A 302 0.27 11.50 24.09
CA ILE A 302 -0.56 11.02 25.20
C ILE A 302 0.32 10.45 26.33
N PHE A 303 1.26 9.58 25.97
CA PHE A 303 2.03 8.81 26.94
C PHE A 303 3.44 9.37 27.18
N GLY A 304 3.75 10.52 26.55
CA GLY A 304 5.10 11.04 26.45
C GLY A 304 5.98 10.19 25.53
N SER A 305 7.10 10.76 25.10
CA SER A 305 8.21 9.95 24.62
C SER A 305 8.95 9.42 25.83
N ASN A 306 8.75 8.15 26.21
CA ASN A 306 9.77 7.43 27.00
C ASN A 306 11.07 7.22 26.21
N TYR A 307 11.14 7.76 24.98
CA TYR A 307 12.31 7.80 24.15
C TYR A 307 13.26 8.85 24.72
N PRO A 308 14.50 8.49 25.10
CA PRO A 308 15.56 9.49 25.20
C PRO A 308 15.67 10.25 23.86
N ASN A 309 16.40 11.37 23.81
CA ASN A 309 16.55 12.20 22.60
C ASN A 309 17.01 11.45 21.33
N GLU A 310 17.33 10.15 21.44
CA GLU A 310 17.39 9.15 20.37
C GLU A 310 16.51 7.95 20.74
N SER A 311 15.68 7.45 19.84
CA SER A 311 14.85 6.27 20.09
C SER A 311 15.62 5.00 20.40
N GLN A 312 15.06 4.17 21.28
CA GLN A 312 15.57 2.84 21.65
C GLN A 312 15.73 1.92 20.43
N VAL A 313 14.89 2.06 19.40
CA VAL A 313 15.02 1.36 18.11
C VAL A 313 16.39 1.65 17.46
N PHE A 314 16.96 2.83 17.72
CA PHE A 314 18.25 3.24 17.17
C PHE A 314 19.45 2.82 18.04
N ARG A 315 19.24 2.50 19.33
CA ARG A 315 20.30 2.16 20.30
C ARG A 315 20.62 0.67 20.39
N ASP A 316 19.62 -0.21 20.28
CA ASP A 316 19.77 -1.59 20.78
C ASP A 316 19.98 -2.66 19.69
N PHE A 317 19.98 -2.29 18.41
CA PHE A 317 20.17 -3.22 17.29
C PHE A 317 21.40 -2.83 16.45
N ASN A 318 22.55 -3.34 16.89
CA ASN A 318 23.80 -3.48 16.13
C ASN A 318 24.04 -4.96 15.80
#